data_AF-A0A7J8UCP0-F1
#
_entry.id   AF-A0A7J8UCP0-F1
#
_cell.length_a   1.000
_cell.length_b   1.000
_cell.length_c   1.000
_cell.angle_alpha   90.00
_cell.angle_beta   90.00
_cell.angle_gamma   90.00
#
_symmetry.space_group_name_H-M   'P 1'
#
loop_
_entity.id
_entity.type
_entity.pdbx_description
1 polymer ?
#
loop_
_entity_poly.entity_id
_entity_poly.type
_entity_poly.pdbx_seq_one_letter_code
_entity_poly.pdbx_strand_id
1 'polypeptide(L)' 'MPNIYNALVVKGQDTAGQQINVTCEVQQLLGNNQVRAVAMSATDGLTRGIEVIDTGATLSVPVG' A
#
# COMPACT_ATOMS: atom_id res chain seq x y z
N MET A 1 1.54 -13.83 -0.84
CA MET A 1 0.24 -13.13 -0.83
C MET A 1 0.12 -12.46 0.53
N PRO A 2 -0.16 -11.16 0.61
CA PRO A 2 -0.24 -10.44 1.88
C PRO A 2 -1.37 -10.97 2.76
N ASN A 3 -1.18 -10.94 4.08
CA ASN A 3 -2.24 -11.26 5.04
C ASN A 3 -3.12 -10.03 5.33
N ILE A 4 -4.28 -10.27 5.94
CA ILE A 4 -5.10 -9.17 6.50
C ILE A 4 -4.25 -8.44 7.56
N TYR A 5 -4.34 -7.11 7.57
CA TYR A 5 -3.55 -6.17 8.36
C TYR A 5 -2.08 -6.02 7.97
N ASN A 6 -1.59 -6.68 6.93
CA ASN A 6 -0.26 -6.38 6.41
C ASN A 6 -0.21 -4.95 5.87
N ALA A 7 0.92 -4.29 6.15
CA ALA A 7 1.25 -3.04 5.52
C ALA A 7 1.77 -3.27 4.10
N LEU A 8 1.30 -2.44 3.17
CA LEU A 8 1.72 -2.37 1.79
C LEU A 8 2.31 -1.00 1.55
N VAL A 9 3.40 -0.93 0.80
CA VAL A 9 4.03 0.33 0.42
C VAL A 9 3.96 0.47 -1.09
N VAL A 10 3.28 1.50 -1.55
CA VAL A 10 3.19 1.87 -2.96
C VAL A 10 4.29 2.89 -3.23
N LYS A 11 5.28 2.50 -4.04
CA LYS A 11 6.38 3.38 -4.45
C LYS A 11 6.28 3.65 -5.94
N GLY A 12 6.29 4.92 -6.32
CA GLY A 12 6.23 5.30 -7.71
C GLY A 12 6.58 6.76 -7.94
N GLN A 13 6.37 7.20 -9.16
CA GLN A 13 6.40 8.61 -9.52
C GLN A 13 5.07 8.95 -10.20
N ASP A 14 4.53 10.12 -9.90
CA ASP A 14 3.37 10.63 -10.62
C ASP A 14 3.75 11.09 -12.04
N THR A 15 2.76 11.51 -12.82
CA THR A 15 2.95 12.03 -14.19
C THR A 15 3.76 13.33 -14.23
N ALA A 16 3.90 14.03 -13.10
CA ALA A 16 4.67 15.26 -12.94
C ALA A 16 6.11 15.00 -12.40
N GLY A 17 6.50 13.74 -12.17
CA GLY A 17 7.79 13.34 -11.63
C GLY A 17 7.92 13.46 -10.12
N GLN A 18 6.85 13.72 -9.37
CA GLN A 18 6.88 13.71 -7.91
C GLN A 18 6.88 12.27 -7.39
N GLN A 19 7.72 12.01 -6.39
CA GLN A 19 7.76 10.69 -5.74
C GLN A 19 6.48 10.46 -4.95
N ILE A 20 5.84 9.33 -5.24
CA ILE A 20 4.70 8.83 -4.48
C ILE A 20 5.22 7.75 -3.54
N ASN A 21 4.96 7.93 -2.25
CA ASN A 21 5.19 6.92 -1.22
C ASN A 21 3.96 6.85 -0.33
N VAL A 22 3.06 5.92 -0.63
CA VAL A 22 1.79 5.77 0.09
C VAL A 22 1.80 4.43 0.80
N THR A 23 1.58 4.46 2.11
CA THR A 23 1.38 3.25 2.91
C THR A 23 -0.09 2.90 2.91
N CYS A 24 -0.40 1.62 2.66
CA CYS A 24 -1.73 1.05 2.70
C CYS A 24 -1.77 -0.13 3.67
N GLU A 25 -2.95 -0.46 4.19
CA GLU A 25 -3.17 -1.64 5.03
C GLU A 25 -4.21 -2.56 4.38
N VAL A 26 -3.92 -3.86 4.30
CA VAL A 26 -4.87 -4.85 3.79
C VAL A 26 -6.04 -5.02 4.75
N GLN A 27 -7.26 -4.78 4.29
CA GLN A 27 -8.48 -4.98 5.08
C GLN A 27 -9.19 -6.29 4.73
N GLN A 28 -9.10 -6.72 3.47
CA GLN A 28 -9.86 -7.86 2.98
C GLN A 28 -9.13 -8.57 1.86
N LEU A 29 -9.17 -9.91 1.89
CA LEU A 29 -8.80 -10.76 0.77
C LEU A 29 -10.01 -10.93 -0.15
N LEU A 30 -9.89 -10.54 -1.41
CA LEU A 30 -10.98 -10.62 -2.40
C LEU A 30 -10.98 -11.95 -3.17
N GLY A 31 -9.94 -12.77 -3.00
CA GLY A 31 -9.68 -13.94 -3.85
C GLY A 31 -8.94 -13.54 -5.14
N ASN A 32 -8.63 -14.51 -6.01
CA ASN A 32 -7.92 -14.29 -7.28
C ASN A 32 -6.62 -13.48 -7.15
N ASN A 33 -5.87 -13.69 -6.07
CA ASN A 33 -4.65 -12.94 -5.74
C ASN A 33 -4.86 -11.42 -5.64
N GLN A 34 -6.09 -10.98 -5.34
CA GLN A 34 -6.45 -9.59 -5.13
C GLN A 34 -6.77 -9.32 -3.66
N VAL A 35 -6.41 -8.12 -3.23
CA VAL A 35 -6.66 -7.63 -1.88
C VAL A 35 -7.29 -6.24 -1.95
N ARG A 36 -8.16 -5.92 -1.00
CA ARG A 36 -8.64 -4.56 -0.74
C ARG A 36 -7.82 -3.97 0.39
N ALA A 37 -7.18 -2.84 0.11
CA ALA A 37 -6.38 -2.11 1.09
C ALA A 37 -6.94 -0.70 1.30
N VAL A 38 -6.67 -0.13 2.47
CA VAL A 38 -7.00 1.25 2.83
C VAL A 38 -5.70 2.05 2.89
N ALA A 39 -5.64 3.18 2.20
CA ALA A 39 -4.48 4.06 2.23
C ALA A 39 -4.45 4.86 3.54
N MET A 40 -3.27 4.98 4.14
CA MET A 40 -3.00 5.77 5.34
C MET A 40 -2.64 7.23 5.00
N SER A 41 -2.66 7.58 3.73
CA SER A 41 -2.32 8.92 3.21
C SER A 41 -3.15 9.22 1.96
N ALA A 42 -3.08 10.46 1.47
CA ALA A 42 -3.76 10.86 0.25
C ALA A 42 -3.35 9.97 -0.93
N THR A 43 -4.32 9.59 -1.76
CA THR A 43 -4.14 8.72 -2.92
C THR A 43 -4.03 9.50 -4.23
N ASP A 44 -3.79 10.81 -4.15
CA ASP A 44 -3.67 11.67 -5.32
C ASP A 44 -2.46 11.27 -6.16
N GLY A 45 -2.63 11.25 -7.48
CA GLY A 45 -1.58 10.85 -8.41
C GLY A 45 -1.33 9.33 -8.51
N LEU A 46 -2.00 8.50 -7.71
CA LEU A 46 -1.92 7.05 -7.87
C LEU A 46 -2.58 6.59 -9.18
N THR A 47 -1.83 5.81 -9.95
CA THR A 47 -2.27 5.22 -11.21
C THR A 47 -2.23 3.70 -11.14
N ARG A 48 -2.89 3.05 -12.10
CA ARG A 48 -2.90 1.59 -12.19
C ARG A 48 -1.55 1.09 -12.68
N GLY A 49 -1.10 -0.05 -12.15
CA GLY A 49 0.16 -0.68 -12.53
C GLY A 49 1.38 -0.19 -11.76
N ILE A 50 1.20 0.72 -10.79
CA ILE A 50 2.27 1.07 -9.85
C ILE A 50 2.65 -0.16 -9.02
N GLU A 51 3.95 -0.31 -8.78
CA GLU A 51 4.49 -1.39 -7.96
C GLU A 51 4.07 -1.22 -6.50
N VAL A 52 3.64 -2.33 -5.89
CA VAL A 52 3.25 -2.40 -4.49
C VAL A 52 4.08 -3.45 -3.80
N ILE A 53 4.70 -3.06 -2.70
CA ILE A 53 5.59 -3.90 -1.91
C ILE A 53 4.87 -4.30 -0.63
N ASP A 54 4.72 -5.60 -0.39
CA ASP A 54 4.27 -6.14 0.90
C ASP A 54 5.41 -6.10 1.91
N THR A 55 5.18 -5.49 3.08
CA THR A 55 6.20 -5.47 4.15
C THR A 55 6.28 -6.82 4.89
N GLY A 56 5.28 -7.69 4.72
CA GLY A 56 5.19 -8.97 5.41
C GLY A 56 4.78 -8.86 6.89
N ALA A 57 4.56 -7.65 7.39
CA ALA A 57 4.21 -7.39 8.78
C ALA A 57 3.08 -6.35 8.88
N THR A 58 2.45 -6.27 10.04
CA THR A 58 1.47 -5.24 10.33
C THR A 58 2.12 -3.87 10.41
N LEU A 59 1.31 -2.81 10.24
CA LEU A 59 1.77 -1.44 10.45
C LEU A 59 2.38 -1.31 11.85
N SER A 60 3.62 -0.84 11.94
CA SER A 60 4.37 -0.75 13.19
C SER A 60 4.58 0.71 13.56
N VAL A 61 4.34 1.06 14.82
CA VAL A 61 4.55 2.41 15.37
C VAL A 61 5.62 2.34 16.46
N PRO A 62 6.53 3.32 16.55
CA PRO A 62 7.51 3.36 17.62
C PRO A 62 6.80 3.59 18.96
N VAL A 63 7.16 2.80 19.96
CA VAL A 63 6.74 2.98 21.35
C VAL A 63 7.95 3.34 22.20
N GLY A 64 7.75 4.24 23.16
CA GLY A 64 8.74 4.73 24.10
C GLY A 64 8.06 5.16 25.40
#